data_AF-A0A2V9PEP0-F1
#
_entry.id   AF-A0A2V9PEP0-F1
#
_cell.length_a   1.000
_cell.length_b   1.000
_cell.length_c   1.000
_cell.angle_alpha   90.00
_cell.angle_beta   90.00
_cell.angle_gamma   90.00
#
_symmetry.space_group_name_H-M   'P 1'
#
loop_
_entity.id
_entity.type
_entity.pdbx_description
1 polymer ?
#
loop_
_entity_poly.entity_id
_entity_poly.type
_entity_poly.pdbx_seq_one_letter_code
_entity_poly.pdbx_strand_id
1 'polypeptide(L)'
;MNSDIEKVMEIIEQRILNLQQIKSMLLAEFGVTAAPISSTAKLATTSNGNGNGNQNRKDQLAKFLIEHGPSSRGTINDKSGIPKGTIANLLNKPGFVRRDRKWYVDTSSATQEITH
;
A
#
# COMPACT_ATOMS: atom_id res chain seq x y z
N MET A 1 12.79 32.05 -31.49
CA MET A 1 12.62 31.06 -30.40
C MET A 1 12.64 29.68 -31.06
N ASN A 2 13.32 28.69 -30.46
CA ASN A 2 13.55 27.39 -31.11
C ASN A 2 12.24 26.61 -31.25
N SER A 3 11.82 26.33 -32.49
CA SER A 3 10.60 25.55 -32.82
C SER A 3 10.56 24.17 -32.13
N ASP A 4 11.73 23.62 -31.82
CA ASP A 4 11.85 22.35 -31.11
C ASP A 4 11.42 22.46 -29.64
N ILE A 5 11.60 23.63 -29.02
CA ILE A 5 11.16 23.88 -27.63
C ILE A 5 9.64 23.96 -27.57
N GLU A 6 8.99 24.59 -28.56
CA GLU A 6 7.52 24.67 -28.64
C GLU A 6 6.89 23.29 -28.79
N LYS A 7 7.45 22.43 -29.65
CA LYS A 7 6.99 21.04 -29.80
C LYS A 7 7.15 20.22 -28.53
N VAL A 8 8.27 20.39 -27.83
CA VAL A 8 8.51 19.70 -26.55
C VAL A 8 7.51 20.17 -25.49
N MET A 9 7.18 21.47 -25.48
CA MET A 9 6.19 22.04 -24.56
C MET A 9 4.79 21.46 -24.82
N GLU A 10 4.37 21.39 -26.07
CA GLU A 10 3.09 20.80 -26.47
C GLU A 10 2.97 19.32 -26.07
N ILE A 11 4.05 18.54 -26.24
CA ILE A 11 4.10 17.14 -25.81
C ILE A 11 3.98 17.03 -24.29
N ILE A 12 4.61 17.94 -23.54
CA ILE A 12 4.51 17.96 -22.07
C ILE A 12 3.08 18.27 -21.64
N GLU A 13 2.43 19.26 -22.25
CA GLU A 13 1.04 19.61 -21.95
C GLU A 13 0.07 18.47 -22.22
N GLN A 14 0.20 17.79 -23.38
CA GLN A 14 -0.60 16.61 -23.70
C GLN A 14 -0.42 15.48 -22.67
N ARG A 15 0.81 15.25 -22.21
CA ARG A 15 1.08 14.24 -21.16
C ARG A 15 0.48 14.63 -19.81
N ILE A 16 0.55 15.91 -19.45
CA ILE A 16 -0.05 16.41 -18.20
C ILE A 16 -1.57 16.17 -18.22
N LEU A 17 -2.25 16.49 -19.32
CA LEU A 17 -3.68 16.29 -19.46
C LEU A 17 -4.06 14.80 -19.36
N ASN A 18 -3.32 13.93 -20.05
CA ASN A 18 -3.57 12.48 -20.01
C ASN A 18 -3.40 11.92 -18.59
N LEU A 19 -2.34 12.32 -17.89
CA LEU A 19 -2.11 11.88 -16.50
C LEU A 19 -3.20 12.38 -15.55
N GLN A 20 -3.69 13.61 -15.73
CA GLN A 20 -4.80 14.13 -14.94
C GLN A 20 -6.10 13.36 -15.20
N GLN A 21 -6.35 12.95 -16.45
CA GLN A 21 -7.52 12.15 -16.80
C GLN A 21 -7.47 10.75 -16.17
N ILE A 22 -6.32 10.06 -16.27
CA ILE A 22 -6.10 8.75 -15.64
C ILE A 22 -6.28 8.85 -14.13
N LYS A 23 -5.73 9.89 -13.51
CA LYS A 23 -5.92 10.16 -12.08
C LYS A 23 -7.40 10.29 -11.74
N SER A 24 -8.18 11.07 -12.48
CA SER A 24 -9.62 11.23 -12.22
C SER A 24 -10.40 9.92 -12.34
N MET A 25 -10.09 9.10 -13.34
CA MET A 25 -10.71 7.77 -13.50
C MET A 25 -10.42 6.85 -12.33
N LEU A 26 -9.16 6.77 -11.90
CA LEU A 26 -8.76 5.96 -10.75
C LEU A 26 -9.39 6.46 -9.45
N LEU A 27 -9.50 7.78 -9.25
CA LEU A 27 -10.17 8.35 -8.09
C LEU A 27 -11.66 8.00 -8.07
N ALA A 28 -12.32 8.02 -9.23
CA ALA A 28 -13.73 7.66 -9.36
C ALA A 28 -13.98 6.17 -9.09
N GLU A 29 -13.08 5.30 -9.56
CA GLU A 29 -13.25 3.84 -9.47
C GLU A 29 -12.84 3.27 -8.11
N PHE A 30 -11.83 3.85 -7.46
CA PHE A 30 -11.26 3.34 -6.20
C PHE A 30 -11.63 4.16 -4.96
N GLY A 31 -12.44 5.22 -5.10
CA GLY A 31 -13.00 5.98 -3.97
C GLY A 31 -11.95 6.63 -3.06
N VAL A 32 -10.70 6.79 -3.53
CA VAL A 32 -9.65 7.47 -2.78
C VAL A 32 -9.98 8.96 -2.82
N THR A 33 -10.72 9.47 -1.84
CA THR A 33 -11.01 10.89 -1.73
C THR A 33 -9.69 11.65 -1.62
N ALA A 34 -9.39 12.43 -2.66
CA ALA A 34 -8.17 13.22 -2.74
C ALA A 34 -8.20 14.33 -1.67
N ALA A 35 -7.61 14.07 -0.51
CA ALA A 35 -7.15 15.15 0.34
C ALA A 35 -6.07 15.94 -0.43
N PRO A 36 -6.14 17.28 -0.45
CA PRO A 36 -5.16 18.09 -1.17
C PRO A 36 -3.82 18.00 -0.44
N ILE A 37 -2.86 17.28 -1.01
CA ILE A 37 -1.45 17.39 -0.63
C ILE A 37 -0.95 18.73 -1.16
N SER A 38 -1.22 19.78 -0.38
CA SER A 38 -0.58 21.08 -0.51
C SER A 38 0.91 20.90 -0.21
N SER A 39 1.71 21.11 -1.25
CA SER A 39 3.16 20.99 -1.25
C SER A 39 3.81 22.13 -0.45
N THR A 40 3.99 21.96 0.86
CA THR A 40 5.04 22.67 1.61
C THR A 40 5.51 21.82 2.79
N ALA A 41 6.66 21.14 2.63
CA ALA A 41 7.68 21.04 3.68
C ALA A 41 8.79 20.06 3.28
N LYS A 42 9.98 20.64 3.06
CA LYS A 42 11.28 20.25 3.63
C LYS A 42 11.61 18.76 3.69
N LEU A 43 12.65 18.41 2.93
CA LEU A 43 13.51 17.24 3.08
C LEU A 43 13.64 16.82 4.57
N ALA A 44 12.95 15.75 4.95
CA ALA A 44 13.11 15.13 6.27
C ALA A 44 13.92 13.84 6.11
N THR A 45 15.23 14.02 6.25
CA THR A 45 16.17 12.97 6.66
C THR A 45 15.64 12.27 7.92
N THR A 46 15.55 10.94 7.83
CA THR A 46 15.49 9.93 8.90
C THR A 46 15.08 10.42 10.29
N SER A 47 13.86 10.11 10.70
CA SER A 47 13.56 9.93 12.13
C SER A 47 12.72 8.69 12.36
N ASN A 48 13.32 7.77 13.11
CA ASN A 48 12.71 6.70 13.88
C ASN A 48 11.26 7.01 14.30
N GLY A 49 10.30 6.41 13.62
CA GLY A 49 8.92 6.29 14.10
C GLY A 49 8.81 5.11 15.06
N ASN A 50 9.29 5.28 16.30
CA ASN A 50 8.96 4.39 17.40
C ASN A 50 7.57 4.79 17.92
N GLY A 51 6.54 3.98 17.64
CA GLY A 51 5.20 4.15 18.21
C GLY A 51 4.08 4.08 17.18
N ASN A 52 3.14 3.15 17.37
CA ASN A 52 1.85 3.01 16.70
C ASN A 52 1.73 2.41 15.29
N GLY A 53 2.82 2.07 14.59
CA GLY A 53 2.73 1.44 13.25
C GLY A 53 2.38 -0.06 13.25
N ASN A 54 2.44 -0.75 14.40
CA ASN A 54 2.46 -2.22 14.44
C ASN A 54 1.08 -2.86 14.22
N GLN A 55 0.01 -2.20 14.65
CA GLN A 55 -1.37 -2.65 14.38
C GLN A 55 -1.71 -2.47 12.90
N ASN A 56 -1.44 -1.28 12.34
CA ASN A 56 -1.74 -1.01 10.93
C ASN A 56 -0.96 -1.92 9.97
N ARG A 57 0.31 -2.25 10.26
CA ARG A 57 1.08 -3.18 9.41
C ARG A 57 0.59 -4.62 9.50
N LYS A 58 0.09 -5.07 10.66
CA LYS A 58 -0.56 -6.38 10.81
C LYS A 58 -1.86 -6.43 10.01
N ASP A 59 -2.67 -5.38 10.10
CA ASP A 59 -3.94 -5.29 9.38
C ASP A 59 -3.73 -5.21 7.86
N GLN A 60 -2.69 -4.50 7.40
CA GLN A 60 -2.28 -4.49 5.99
C GLN A 60 -1.92 -5.88 5.49
N LEU A 61 -1.18 -6.66 6.28
CA LEU A 61 -0.82 -8.03 5.93
C LEU A 61 -2.05 -8.96 5.94
N ALA A 62 -2.95 -8.80 6.91
CA ALA A 62 -4.19 -9.56 6.97
C ALA A 62 -5.09 -9.25 5.77
N LYS A 63 -5.30 -7.98 5.43
CA LYS A 63 -6.04 -7.54 4.24
C LYS A 63 -5.45 -8.13 2.96
N PHE A 64 -4.13 -8.06 2.79
CA PHE A 64 -3.45 -8.65 1.64
C PHE A 64 -3.74 -10.15 1.50
N LEU A 65 -3.67 -10.90 2.60
CA LEU A 65 -3.92 -12.34 2.58
C LEU A 65 -5.41 -12.70 2.41
N ILE A 66 -6.33 -11.82 2.80
CA ILE A 66 -7.76 -11.96 2.55
C ILE A 66 -8.09 -11.68 1.08
N GLU A 67 -7.53 -10.60 0.51
CA GLU A 67 -7.79 -10.15 -0.87
C GLU A 67 -7.12 -11.05 -1.92
N HIS A 68 -5.86 -11.41 -1.72
CA HIS A 68 -5.09 -12.23 -2.67
C HIS A 68 -5.10 -13.72 -2.33
N GLY A 69 -5.62 -14.09 -1.17
CA GLY A 69 -5.58 -15.45 -0.67
C GLY A 69 -4.19 -15.88 -0.14
N PRO A 70 -4.08 -17.17 0.23
CA PRO A 70 -2.89 -17.69 0.90
C PRO A 70 -1.64 -17.56 0.02
N SER A 71 -0.63 -16.90 0.56
CA SER A 71 0.53 -16.46 -0.23
C SER A 71 1.87 -16.84 0.41
N SER A 72 2.89 -17.01 -0.43
CA SER A 72 4.25 -17.27 0.05
C SER A 72 4.87 -15.99 0.64
N ARG A 73 5.85 -16.11 1.54
CA ARG A 73 6.59 -14.95 2.07
C ARG A 73 7.21 -14.11 0.95
N GLY A 74 7.70 -14.73 -0.12
CA GLY A 74 8.25 -14.01 -1.28
C GLY A 74 7.19 -13.15 -1.95
N THR A 75 6.05 -13.76 -2.29
CA THR A 75 4.90 -13.06 -2.90
C THR A 75 4.40 -11.91 -2.03
N ILE A 76 4.34 -12.10 -0.72
CA ILE A 76 3.96 -11.05 0.24
C ILE A 76 4.99 -9.91 0.20
N ASN A 77 6.29 -10.21 0.24
CA ASN A 77 7.33 -9.18 0.18
C ASN A 77 7.24 -8.35 -1.11
N ASP A 78 6.93 -8.99 -2.23
CA ASP A 78 6.95 -8.34 -3.54
C ASP A 78 5.68 -7.54 -3.82
N LYS A 79 4.54 -7.96 -3.28
CA LYS A 79 3.22 -7.37 -3.61
C LYS A 79 2.57 -6.57 -2.48
N SER A 80 2.92 -6.79 -1.22
CA SER A 80 2.24 -6.11 -0.09
C SER A 80 2.72 -4.68 0.17
N GLY A 81 3.90 -4.29 -0.37
CA GLY A 81 4.52 -3.00 -0.06
C GLY A 81 5.02 -2.87 1.40
N ILE A 82 5.01 -3.96 2.18
CA ILE A 82 5.51 -3.98 3.55
C ILE A 82 7.03 -4.29 3.53
N PRO A 83 7.86 -3.60 4.34
CA PRO A 83 9.29 -3.90 4.42
C PRO A 83 9.57 -5.36 4.82
N LYS A 84 10.57 -5.98 4.18
CA LYS A 84 10.93 -7.40 4.38
C LYS A 84 11.17 -7.77 5.86
N GLY A 85 11.82 -6.90 6.62
CA GLY A 85 12.08 -7.10 8.05
C GLY A 85 10.80 -7.04 8.89
N THR A 86 9.87 -6.17 8.52
CA THR A 86 8.56 -6.05 9.17
C THR A 86 7.70 -7.27 8.89
N ILE A 87 7.69 -7.80 7.67
CA ILE A 87 6.94 -9.02 7.33
C ILE A 87 7.43 -10.22 8.16
N ALA A 88 8.75 -10.40 8.29
CA ALA A 88 9.30 -11.48 9.11
C ALA A 88 8.86 -11.36 10.58
N ASN A 89 8.85 -10.14 11.13
CA ASN A 89 8.37 -9.89 12.48
C ASN A 89 6.86 -10.15 12.62
N LEU A 90 6.05 -9.72 11.65
CA LEU A 90 4.59 -9.86 11.67
C LEU A 90 4.13 -11.32 11.52
N LEU A 91 4.75 -12.08 10.63
CA LEU A 91 4.40 -13.49 10.41
C LEU A 91 4.74 -14.38 11.61
N ASN A 92 5.64 -13.93 12.49
CA ASN A 92 5.93 -14.61 13.76
C ASN A 92 4.92 -14.29 14.87
N LYS A 93 4.00 -13.33 14.66
CA LYS A 93 2.98 -12.96 15.64
C LYS A 93 1.73 -13.85 15.53
N PRO A 94 0.97 -14.02 16.62
CA PRO A 94 -0.32 -14.69 16.57
C PRO A 94 -1.27 -13.98 15.60
N GLY A 95 -2.08 -14.76 14.88
CA GLY A 95 -3.00 -14.28 13.84
C GLY A 95 -2.63 -14.68 12.41
N PHE A 96 -1.46 -15.28 12.19
CA PHE A 96 -1.08 -15.85 10.90
C PHE A 96 -0.60 -17.29 11.09
N VAL A 97 -1.06 -18.20 10.23
CA VAL A 97 -0.65 -19.60 10.25
C VAL A 97 -0.03 -20.00 8.93
N ARG A 98 0.98 -20.85 8.99
CA ARG A 98 1.63 -21.40 7.80
C ARG A 98 1.10 -22.81 7.55
N ARG A 99 0.50 -23.04 6.38
CA ARG A 99 0.08 -24.36 5.88
C ARG A 99 0.53 -24.49 4.43
N ASP A 100 0.96 -25.67 3.98
CA ASP A 100 1.36 -25.91 2.59
C ASP A 100 2.38 -24.89 2.02
N ARG A 101 3.33 -24.45 2.87
CA ARG A 101 4.33 -23.41 2.55
C ARG A 101 3.76 -22.01 2.23
N LYS A 102 2.47 -21.79 2.44
CA LYS A 102 1.76 -20.51 2.30
C LYS A 102 1.30 -19.98 3.65
N TRP A 103 1.16 -18.67 3.76
CA TRP A 103 0.65 -17.99 4.94
C TRP A 103 -0.84 -17.70 4.78
N TYR A 104 -1.58 -17.94 5.86
CA TYR A 104 -3.02 -17.74 6.00
C TYR A 104 -3.27 -16.81 7.17
N VAL A 105 -4.39 -16.08 7.13
CA VAL A 105 -4.91 -15.38 8.31
C VAL A 105 -5.59 -16.41 9.22
N ASP A 106 -5.26 -16.40 10.50
CA ASP A 106 -5.91 -17.24 11.49
C ASP A 106 -7.26 -16.63 11.88
N THR A 107 -8.33 -17.06 11.20
CA THR A 107 -9.70 -16.61 11.48
C THR A 107 -10.23 -17.12 12.83
N SER A 108 -9.51 -18.04 13.48
CA SER A 108 -9.90 -18.61 14.78
C SER A 108 -9.89 -17.56 15.91
N SER A 109 -9.18 -16.44 15.74
CA SER A 109 -9.16 -15.33 16.70
C SER A 109 -10.22 -14.23 16.43
N ALA A 110 -10.97 -14.30 15.32
CA ALA A 110 -11.94 -13.28 14.92
C ALA A 110 -13.40 -13.60 15.30
N THR A 111 -13.66 -14.78 15.91
CA THR A 111 -15.03 -15.24 16.23
C THR A 111 -15.40 -15.06 17.72
N GLN A 112 -14.50 -14.54 18.57
CA GLN A 112 -14.79 -14.35 20.01
C GLN A 112 -15.19 -12.92 20.39
N GLU A 113 -16.09 -12.24 19.66
CA GLU A 113 -16.74 -11.01 20.17
C GLU A 113 -18.21 -10.86 19.70
N ILE A 114 -18.96 -11.96 19.57
CA ILE A 114 -20.43 -11.88 19.46
C ILE A 114 -21.07 -13.01 20.28
N THR A 115 -20.90 -13.03 21.61
CA THR A 115 -21.84 -13.69 22.53
C THR A 115 -21.61 -13.16 23.95
N HIS A 116 -22.34 -12.10 24.35
CA HIS A 116 -23.32 -12.14 25.45
C HIS A 116 -24.01 -10.78 25.63
#